data_AF-A0A976CGI0-F1
#
_entry.id   AF-A0A976CGI0-F1
#
_cell.length_a   1.000
_cell.length_b   1.000
_cell.length_c   1.000
_cell.angle_alpha   90.00
_cell.angle_beta   90.00
_cell.angle_gamma   90.00
#
_symmetry.space_group_name_H-M   'P 1'
#
loop_
_entity.id
_entity.type
_entity.pdbx_description
1 polymer ?
#
loop_
_entity_poly.entity_id
_entity_poly.type
_entity_poly.pdbx_seq_one_letter_code
_entity_poly.pdbx_strand_id
1 'polypeptide(L)'
;MFFKEIQGQQSLQNTLTNAFQNQHLAHALIFNGREGSANLALALALARYLHCENKQGNESCGKCNSCLKHHKLIHPDFNFIFPIATTKKVDSKPTCQNFLPDFSLF
;
A
#
# COMPACT_ATOMS: atom_id res chain seq x y z
N MET A 1 4.62 -3.88 -4.77
CA MET A 1 4.81 -4.75 -3.60
C MET A 1 3.93 -5.99 -3.68
N PHE A 2 4.48 -7.15 -3.35
CA PHE A 2 3.76 -8.40 -3.03
C PHE A 2 4.06 -8.83 -1.59
N PHE A 3 3.22 -9.70 -1.01
CA PHE A 3 3.48 -10.19 0.36
C PHE A 3 4.75 -11.05 0.42
N LYS A 4 4.98 -11.89 -0.59
CA LYS A 4 6.22 -12.69 -0.76
C LYS A 4 7.53 -11.89 -0.78
N GLU A 5 7.49 -10.60 -1.08
CA GLU A 5 8.69 -9.74 -1.10
C GLU A 5 9.09 -9.31 0.32
N ILE A 6 8.18 -9.43 1.29
CA ILE A 6 8.36 -9.00 2.67
C ILE A 6 8.84 -10.19 3.51
N GLN A 7 10.09 -10.15 3.94
CA GLN A 7 10.69 -11.21 4.76
C GLN A 7 10.29 -11.07 6.24
N GLY A 8 10.12 -12.21 6.92
CA GLY A 8 9.93 -12.29 8.37
C GLY A 8 8.52 -12.01 8.91
N GLN A 9 7.64 -11.35 8.17
CA GLN A 9 6.31 -10.92 8.65
C GLN A 9 5.15 -11.90 8.31
N GLN A 10 5.44 -13.19 8.14
CA GLN A 10 4.46 -14.18 7.63
C GLN A 10 3.23 -14.36 8.53
N SER A 11 3.40 -14.33 9.86
CA SER A 11 2.28 -14.45 10.81
C SER A 11 1.30 -13.29 10.69
N LEU A 12 1.84 -12.07 10.53
CA LEU A 12 1.06 -10.85 10.31
C LEU A 12 0.35 -10.88 8.95
N GLN A 13 1.04 -11.29 7.89
CA GLN A 13 0.43 -11.46 6.55
C GLN A 13 -0.77 -12.40 6.61
N ASN A 14 -0.60 -13.59 7.22
CA ASN A 14 -1.68 -14.56 7.39
C ASN A 14 -2.84 -14.00 8.23
N THR A 15 -2.55 -13.23 9.27
CA THR A 15 -3.58 -12.62 10.11
C THR A 15 -4.42 -11.62 9.30
N LEU A 16 -3.78 -10.78 8.49
CA LEU A 16 -4.45 -9.80 7.64
C LEU A 16 -5.27 -10.46 6.52
N THR A 17 -4.72 -11.48 5.85
CA THR A 17 -5.44 -12.20 4.79
C THR A 17 -6.63 -12.96 5.34
N ASN A 18 -6.49 -13.60 6.50
CA ASN A 18 -7.58 -14.30 7.18
C ASN A 18 -8.67 -13.33 7.65
N ALA A 19 -8.29 -12.18 8.23
CA ALA A 19 -9.25 -11.15 8.64
C ALA A 19 -10.07 -10.64 7.44
N PHE A 20 -9.43 -10.43 6.29
CA PHE A 20 -10.13 -10.07 5.06
C PHE A 20 -11.05 -11.18 4.54
N GLN A 21 -10.57 -12.42 4.47
CA GLN A 21 -11.37 -13.57 4.01
C GLN A 21 -12.60 -13.82 4.88
N ASN A 22 -12.47 -13.59 6.20
CA ASN A 22 -13.56 -13.71 7.17
C ASN A 22 -14.45 -12.45 7.26
N GLN A 23 -14.28 -11.46 6.37
CA GLN A 23 -15.01 -10.19 6.40
C GLN A 23 -14.92 -9.43 7.75
N HIS A 24 -13.83 -9.66 8.48
CA HIS A 24 -13.54 -9.12 9.81
C HIS A 24 -12.36 -8.13 9.79
N LEU A 25 -12.04 -7.58 8.62
CA LEU A 25 -10.98 -6.58 8.49
C LEU A 25 -11.47 -5.24 9.04
N ALA A 26 -10.72 -4.66 9.98
CA ALA A 26 -11.02 -3.34 10.51
C ALA A 26 -10.92 -2.27 9.40
N HIS A 27 -11.79 -1.27 9.48
CA HIS A 27 -11.80 -0.12 8.55
C HIS A 27 -10.54 0.77 8.69
N ALA A 28 -9.86 0.70 9.84
CA ALA A 28 -8.62 1.43 10.09
C ALA A 28 -7.59 0.50 10.74
N LEU A 29 -6.39 0.48 10.18
CA LEU A 29 -5.25 -0.29 10.66
C LEU A 29 -4.08 0.66 10.89
N ILE A 30 -3.40 0.52 12.04
CA ILE A 30 -2.21 1.28 12.38
C ILE A 30 -1.01 0.32 12.38
N PHE A 31 -0.04 0.58 11.51
CA PHE A 31 1.23 -0.15 11.46
C PHE A 31 2.28 0.63 12.25
N ASN A 32 2.66 0.12 13.41
CA ASN A 32 3.68 0.72 14.27
C ASN A 32 4.96 -0.10 14.25
N GLY A 33 6.11 0.56 14.11
CA GLY A 33 7.42 -0.08 14.01
C GLY A 33 8.54 0.94 13.87
N ARG A 34 9.78 0.46 14.02
CA ARG A 34 10.97 1.31 13.88
C ARG A 34 11.15 1.78 12.43
N GLU A 35 11.91 2.85 12.25
CA GLU A 35 12.34 3.27 10.92
C GLU A 35 13.10 2.13 10.21
N GLY A 36 12.86 1.98 8.90
CA GLY A 36 13.36 0.85 8.10
C GLY A 36 12.60 -0.48 8.29
N SER A 37 11.55 -0.51 9.12
CA SER A 37 10.66 -1.68 9.19
C SER A 37 9.79 -1.82 7.95
N ALA A 38 9.36 -3.04 7.65
CA ALA A 38 8.53 -3.35 6.48
C ALA A 38 7.06 -2.88 6.60
N ASN A 39 6.75 -1.89 7.45
CA ASN A 39 5.39 -1.43 7.72
C ASN A 39 4.72 -0.84 6.47
N LEU A 40 5.42 0.08 5.79
CA LEU A 40 4.91 0.68 4.55
C LEU A 40 4.74 -0.38 3.47
N ALA A 41 5.73 -1.26 3.31
CA ALA A 41 5.66 -2.39 2.38
C ALA A 41 4.44 -3.29 2.67
N LEU A 42 4.17 -3.59 3.94
CA LEU A 42 3.04 -4.42 4.35
C LEU A 42 1.71 -3.73 4.06
N ALA A 43 1.59 -2.43 4.34
CA ALA A 43 0.41 -1.63 4.01
C ALA A 43 0.16 -1.59 2.49
N LEU A 44 1.21 -1.42 1.68
CA LEU A 44 1.12 -1.42 0.22
C LEU A 44 0.73 -2.81 -0.34
N ALA A 45 1.31 -3.87 0.21
CA ALA A 45 0.96 -5.24 -0.17
C ALA A 45 -0.50 -5.57 0.19
N LEU A 46 -0.96 -5.14 1.37
CA LEU A 46 -2.35 -5.29 1.79
C LEU A 46 -3.30 -4.51 0.86
N ALA A 47 -3.04 -3.23 0.58
CA ALA A 47 -3.87 -2.42 -0.32
C ALA A 47 -4.01 -3.07 -1.70
N ARG A 48 -2.89 -3.59 -2.24
CA ARG A 48 -2.91 -4.34 -3.50
C ARG A 48 -3.73 -5.62 -3.40
N TYR A 49 -3.61 -6.37 -2.31
CA TYR A 49 -4.38 -7.59 -2.09
C TYR A 49 -5.89 -7.28 -2.02
N LEU A 50 -6.30 -6.23 -1.33
CA LEU A 50 -7.71 -5.82 -1.22
C LEU A 50 -8.33 -5.54 -2.60
N HIS A 51 -7.67 -4.71 -3.40
CA HIS A 51 -8.14 -4.32 -4.73
C HIS A 51 -7.92 -5.38 -5.82
N CYS A 52 -7.28 -6.51 -5.51
CA CYS A 52 -7.02 -7.57 -6.48
C CYS A 52 -8.31 -8.30 -6.86
N GLU A 53 -8.63 -8.35 -8.15
CA GLU A 53 -9.82 -9.04 -8.68
C GLU A 53 -9.68 -10.57 -8.61
N ASN A 54 -8.48 -11.10 -8.85
CA ASN A 54 -8.22 -12.53 -8.84
C ASN A 54 -7.18 -12.87 -7.75
N LYS A 55 -7.65 -13.16 -6.54
CA LYS A 55 -6.79 -13.46 -5.39
C LYS A 55 -6.34 -14.93 -5.46
N GLN A 56 -5.04 -15.17 -5.27
CA GLN A 56 -4.47 -16.52 -5.29
C GLN A 56 -4.14 -16.94 -3.85
N GLY A 57 -5.15 -17.41 -3.12
CA GLY A 57 -5.03 -17.71 -1.69
C GLY A 57 -4.70 -16.44 -0.90
N ASN A 58 -3.51 -16.39 -0.30
CA ASN A 58 -3.04 -15.25 0.48
C ASN A 58 -2.25 -14.21 -0.34
N GLU A 59 -2.22 -14.36 -1.67
CA GLU A 59 -1.45 -13.50 -2.57
C GLU A 59 -2.30 -12.79 -3.63
N SER A 60 -1.78 -11.67 -4.13
CA SER A 60 -2.36 -10.98 -5.28
C SER A 60 -1.84 -11.57 -6.60
N CYS A 61 -2.70 -11.71 -7.63
CA CYS A 61 -2.29 -12.37 -8.89
C CYS A 61 -1.20 -11.64 -9.69
N GLY A 62 -1.02 -10.34 -9.47
CA GLY A 62 -0.02 -9.53 -10.16
C GLY A 62 -0.32 -9.21 -11.63
N LYS A 63 -1.34 -9.82 -12.23
CA LYS A 63 -1.68 -9.67 -13.66
C LYS A 63 -2.94 -8.85 -13.94
N CYS A 64 -3.80 -8.69 -12.93
CA CYS A 64 -5.05 -7.93 -13.06
C CYS A 64 -4.81 -6.44 -13.32
N ASN A 65 -5.76 -5.73 -13.93
CA ASN A 65 -5.60 -4.30 -14.22
C ASN A 65 -5.37 -3.48 -12.94
N SER A 66 -6.13 -3.77 -11.88
CA SER A 66 -5.90 -3.21 -10.56
C SER A 66 -4.48 -3.49 -10.04
N CYS A 67 -3.99 -4.72 -10.19
CA CYS A 67 -2.67 -5.16 -9.76
C CYS A 67 -1.54 -4.43 -10.49
N LEU A 68 -1.72 -4.12 -11.78
CA LEU A 68 -0.78 -3.38 -12.62
C LEU A 68 -0.77 -1.89 -12.25
N LYS A 69 -1.94 -1.30 -11.97
CA LYS A 69 -2.04 0.08 -11.48
C LYS A 69 -1.38 0.26 -10.12
N HIS A 70 -1.55 -0.71 -9.21
CA HIS A 70 -0.83 -0.73 -7.92
C HIS A 70 0.68 -0.82 -8.08
N HIS A 71 1.17 -1.59 -9.06
CA HIS A 71 2.60 -1.65 -9.33
C HIS A 71 3.18 -0.28 -9.73
N LYS A 72 2.38 0.54 -10.43
CA LYS A 72 2.75 1.90 -10.83
C LYS A 72 2.33 2.97 -9.81
N LEU A 73 1.71 2.58 -8.68
CA LEU A 73 1.16 3.50 -7.67
C LEU A 73 0.14 4.52 -8.23
N ILE A 74 -0.61 4.16 -9.27
CA ILE A 74 -1.60 5.02 -9.95
C ILE A 74 -3.04 4.46 -9.84
N HIS A 75 -3.33 3.68 -8.81
CA HIS A 75 -4.67 3.14 -8.64
C HIS A 75 -5.63 4.25 -8.16
N PRO A 76 -6.76 4.50 -8.84
CA PRO A 76 -7.64 5.63 -8.51
C PRO A 76 -8.21 5.56 -7.10
N ASP A 77 -8.49 4.35 -6.61
CA ASP A 77 -9.03 4.13 -5.26
C ASP A 77 -7.93 4.00 -4.18
N PHE A 78 -6.69 4.35 -4.51
CA PHE A 78 -5.57 4.30 -3.58
C PHE A 78 -4.92 5.69 -3.48
N ASN A 79 -4.95 6.26 -2.28
CA ASN A 79 -4.50 7.63 -2.04
C ASN A 79 -3.40 7.66 -0.97
N PHE A 80 -2.39 8.49 -1.21
CA PHE A 80 -1.37 8.81 -0.21
C PHE A 80 -1.68 10.16 0.42
N ILE A 81 -1.58 10.21 1.73
CA ILE A 81 -1.77 11.42 2.52
C ILE A 81 -0.53 11.59 3.38
N PHE A 82 0.16 12.70 3.21
CA PHE A 82 1.33 13.07 3.98
C PHE A 82 1.41 14.59 4.07
N PRO A 83 2.10 15.13 5.09
CA PRO A 83 2.27 16.57 5.23
C PRO A 83 3.01 17.14 4.01
N ILE A 84 2.47 18.21 3.44
CA ILE A 84 3.03 18.92 2.29
C ILE A 84 3.30 20.37 2.67
N ALA A 85 4.39 20.92 2.13
CA ALA A 85 4.77 22.32 2.30
C ALA A 85 4.87 23.02 0.93
N THR A 86 4.65 24.33 0.91
CA THR A 86 4.92 25.16 -0.26
C THR A 86 6.42 25.19 -0.52
N THR A 87 6.83 24.82 -1.73
CA THR A 87 8.23 24.86 -2.16
C THR A 87 8.35 25.77 -3.37
N LYS A 88 9.57 26.21 -3.71
CA LYS A 88 9.82 27.02 -4.92
C LYS A 88 9.37 26.35 -6.23
N LYS A 89 9.10 25.04 -6.21
CA LYS A 89 8.59 24.28 -7.36
C LYS A 89 7.06 24.31 -7.47
N VAL A 90 6.36 24.55 -6.35
CA VAL A 90 4.88 24.56 -6.27
C VAL A 90 4.46 25.67 -5.31
N ASP A 91 4.19 26.85 -5.87
CA ASP A 91 3.90 28.06 -5.09
C ASP A 91 2.43 28.20 -4.68
N SER A 92 1.49 27.52 -5.36
CA SER A 92 0.06 27.61 -5.05
C SER A 92 -0.63 26.25 -5.02
N LYS A 93 -1.39 26.01 -3.94
CA LYS A 93 -2.20 24.80 -3.68
C LYS A 93 -1.42 23.48 -3.90
N PRO A 94 -0.38 23.22 -3.09
CA PRO A 94 0.33 21.95 -3.15
C PRO A 94 -0.67 20.81 -2.91
N THR A 95 -0.56 19.74 -3.69
CA THR A 95 -1.34 18.51 -3.52
C THR A 95 -0.37 17.34 -3.36
N CYS A 96 -0.72 16.33 -2.57
CA CYS A 96 0.11 15.15 -2.32
C CYS A 96 0.59 14.48 -3.63
N GLN A 97 -0.26 14.50 -4.67
CA GLN A 97 0.06 13.98 -6.01
C GLN A 97 1.35 14.56 -6.59
N ASN A 98 1.63 15.84 -6.33
CA ASN A 98 2.81 16.55 -6.88
C ASN A 98 4.13 16.05 -6.27
N PHE A 99 4.05 15.44 -5.08
CA PHE A 99 5.21 14.99 -4.31
C PHE A 99 5.31 13.46 -4.24
N LEU A 100 4.39 12.72 -4.90
CA LEU A 100 4.48 11.27 -5.02
C LEU A 100 5.81 10.77 -5.60
N PRO A 101 6.42 11.41 -6.62
CA PRO A 101 7.71 10.96 -7.14
C PRO A 101 8.83 11.02 -6.09
N ASP A 102 8.82 12.07 -5.26
CA ASP A 102 9.79 12.25 -4.18
C ASP A 102 9.55 11.25 -3.03
N PHE A 103 8.29 10.92 -2.77
CA PHE A 103 7.92 9.91 -1.77
C PHE A 103 8.29 8.48 -2.19
N SER A 104 8.29 8.20 -3.50
CA SER A 104 8.60 6.87 -4.07
C SER A 104 10.08 6.48 -3.94
N LEU A 105 10.94 7.40 -3.51
CA LEU A 105 12.36 7.17 -3.24
C LEU A 105 12.63 6.60 -1.84
N PHE A 106 11.63 6.55 -0.96
CA PHE A 106 11.68 5.93 0.37
C PHE A 106 11.07 4.53 0.35
#